data_AF-A0A2R6PPJ5-F1
#
_entry.id   AF-A0A2R6PPJ5-F1
#
_cell.length_a   1.000
_cell.length_b   1.000
_cell.length_c   1.000
_cell.angle_alpha   90.00
_cell.angle_beta   90.00
_cell.angle_gamma   90.00
#
_symmetry.space_group_name_H-M   'P 1'
#
loop_
_entity.id
_entity.type
_entity.pdbx_description
1 polymer ?
#
loop_
_entity_poly.entity_id
_entity_poly.type
_entity_poly.pdbx_seq_one_letter_code
_entity_poly.pdbx_strand_id
1 'polypeptide(L)'
;MAVTASTMASQQLTSSFASSLTRGLVAPKGLSGSVPLRGLPCKRPSFTIKAVQTDKPTYQVIQPINGDPFIGSLETPVTSSPLIAWYLSNLPAYRTAVSPLLRGIEVGLAHGYLLVGPFVITGPLRNTEVAGPAGSLAAAGLVVILSICLSMYGVASFKEGEPSTAPALTLTGRKKEPDQLQTADGWAKFTGGFFFGGISGVLWAYFLLYVLDLPYYVK
;
A
#
# COMPACT_ATOMS: atom_id res chain seq x y z
N MET A 1 2.24 -8.11 54.00
CA MET A 1 3.11 -8.56 52.90
C MET A 1 3.09 -7.48 51.83
N ALA A 2 4.20 -6.75 51.72
CA ALA A 2 4.43 -5.76 50.68
C ALA A 2 4.95 -6.47 49.43
N VAL A 3 4.45 -6.08 48.25
CA VAL A 3 5.03 -6.47 46.96
C VAL A 3 5.46 -5.20 46.25
N THR A 4 6.76 -5.08 46.09
CA THR A 4 7.52 -4.00 45.48
C THR A 4 7.38 -4.04 43.96
N ALA A 5 6.87 -2.97 43.33
CA ALA A 5 6.89 -2.81 41.89
C ALA A 5 8.14 -2.01 41.47
N SER A 6 9.02 -2.68 40.75
CA SER A 6 10.31 -2.20 40.24
C SER A 6 10.16 -1.13 39.14
N THR A 7 10.95 -0.05 39.27
CA THR A 7 11.19 0.99 38.28
C THR A 7 11.99 0.44 37.09
N MET A 8 11.37 0.33 35.91
CA MET A 8 12.05 -0.02 34.67
C MET A 8 12.56 1.24 33.97
N ALA A 9 13.88 1.39 33.95
CA ALA A 9 14.62 2.43 33.24
C ALA A 9 14.62 2.17 31.72
N SER A 10 14.18 3.15 30.94
CA SER A 10 14.29 3.15 29.49
C SER A 10 15.74 3.38 29.05
N GLN A 11 16.46 2.31 28.73
CA GLN A 11 17.78 2.36 28.10
C GLN A 11 17.62 2.79 26.63
N GLN A 12 17.95 4.04 26.30
CA GLN A 12 18.12 4.47 24.92
C GLN A 12 19.47 3.95 24.41
N LEU A 13 19.40 2.98 23.49
CA LEU A 13 20.50 2.51 22.67
C LEU A 13 20.97 3.63 21.73
N THR A 14 22.15 4.18 22.01
CA THR A 14 22.89 5.06 21.10
C THR A 14 23.67 4.20 20.10
N SER A 15 23.15 4.06 18.88
CA SER A 15 23.90 3.43 17.78
C SER A 15 24.78 4.46 17.08
N SER A 16 26.09 4.37 17.32
CA SER A 16 27.13 5.14 16.63
C SER A 16 27.45 4.50 15.28
N PHE A 17 26.94 5.05 14.18
CA PHE A 17 27.45 4.72 12.84
C PHE A 17 28.54 5.73 12.46
N ALA A 18 29.80 5.32 12.66
CA ALA A 18 30.96 6.00 12.09
C ALA A 18 31.29 5.35 10.73
N SER A 19 30.95 6.01 9.63
CA SER A 19 31.44 5.62 8.30
C SER A 19 32.83 6.23 8.06
N SER A 20 33.86 5.39 8.02
CA SER A 20 35.21 5.76 7.64
C SER A 20 35.33 5.77 6.11
N LEU A 21 35.28 6.96 5.49
CA LEU A 21 35.73 7.16 4.12
C LEU A 21 37.08 7.87 4.12
N THR A 22 38.16 7.10 4.22
CA THR A 22 39.51 7.56 3.93
C THR A 22 39.72 7.54 2.42
N ARG A 23 39.43 8.65 1.73
CA ARG A 23 39.94 8.89 0.37
C ARG A 23 41.21 9.73 0.50
N GLY A 24 42.37 9.06 0.38
CA GLY A 24 43.67 9.71 0.36
C GLY A 24 43.81 10.64 -0.85
N LEU A 25 44.09 11.92 -0.60
CA LEU A 25 44.54 12.86 -1.61
C LEU A 25 46.05 13.00 -1.49
N VAL A 26 46.73 12.58 -2.55
CA VAL A 26 48.17 12.71 -2.76
C VAL A 26 48.54 14.18 -2.93
N ALA A 27 49.50 14.66 -2.14
CA ALA A 27 50.09 16.00 -2.29
C ALA A 27 51.27 15.95 -3.28
N PRO A 28 51.40 16.90 -4.23
CA PRO A 28 52.62 17.05 -5.00
C PRO A 28 53.72 17.71 -4.15
N LYS A 29 54.95 17.24 -4.36
CA LYS A 29 56.18 17.69 -3.69
C LYS A 29 56.59 19.09 -4.13
N GLY A 30 56.90 19.94 -3.16
CA GLY A 30 57.83 21.06 -3.34
C GLY A 30 57.28 22.43 -2.97
N LEU A 31 57.49 22.87 -1.73
CA LEU A 31 58.18 24.13 -1.42
C LEU A 31 58.45 24.19 0.09
N SER A 32 59.67 24.63 0.40
CA SER A 32 60.21 24.84 1.74
C SER A 32 59.47 25.99 2.45
N GLY A 33 59.11 25.82 3.71
CA GLY A 33 58.48 26.89 4.50
C GLY A 33 57.86 26.38 5.80
N SER A 34 58.54 26.65 6.91
CA SER A 34 58.15 26.33 8.28
C SER A 34 56.94 27.13 8.78
N VAL A 35 55.76 26.52 8.94
CA VAL A 35 54.72 26.88 9.94
C VAL A 35 53.78 25.68 10.17
N PRO A 36 53.53 25.18 11.40
CA PRO A 36 52.44 24.26 11.64
C PRO A 36 51.13 25.05 11.76
N LEU A 37 50.38 25.19 10.66
CA LEU A 37 49.05 25.79 10.73
C LEU A 37 48.07 24.75 11.27
N ARG A 38 47.88 24.81 12.60
CA ARG A 38 46.94 24.00 13.38
C ARG A 38 45.56 24.02 12.72
N GLY A 39 45.18 22.92 12.08
CA GLY A 39 43.86 22.76 11.47
C GLY A 39 42.76 22.88 12.52
N LEU A 40 42.07 24.01 12.53
CA LEU A 40 40.85 24.19 13.30
C LEU A 40 39.81 23.19 12.79
N PRO A 41 39.18 22.37 13.65
CA PRO A 41 38.06 21.56 13.21
C PRO A 41 36.91 22.52 12.86
N CYS A 42 36.65 22.71 11.57
CA CYS A 42 35.43 23.34 11.09
C CYS A 42 34.26 22.42 11.44
N LYS A 43 33.79 22.49 12.68
CA LYS A 43 32.49 21.95 13.08
C LYS A 43 31.44 22.73 12.31
N ARG A 44 30.95 22.18 11.20
CA ARG A 44 29.71 22.65 10.57
C ARG A 44 28.62 22.47 11.62
N PRO A 45 27.97 23.54 12.11
CA PRO A 45 26.83 23.36 12.99
C PRO A 45 25.70 22.76 12.17
N SER A 46 25.41 21.48 12.39
CA SER A 46 24.13 20.88 12.02
C SER A 46 23.07 21.53 12.89
N PHE A 47 22.44 22.60 12.39
CA PHE A 47 21.33 23.26 13.05
C PHE A 47 20.09 22.37 12.92
N THR A 48 19.88 21.50 13.89
CA THR A 48 18.62 20.75 14.01
C THR A 48 17.62 21.66 14.72
N ILE A 49 16.70 22.24 13.95
CA ILE A 49 15.54 22.93 14.50
C ILE A 49 14.67 21.87 15.17
N LYS A 50 14.71 21.82 16.50
CA LYS A 50 13.61 21.24 17.26
C LYS A 50 12.50 22.28 17.24
N ALA A 51 11.37 21.94 16.63
CA ALA A 51 10.18 22.77 16.71
C ALA A 51 9.91 23.07 18.19
N VAL A 52 9.77 24.36 18.50
CA VAL A 52 9.40 24.84 19.84
C VAL A 52 8.08 24.16 20.21
N GLN A 53 8.15 23.13 21.06
CA GLN A 53 6.97 22.63 21.74
C GLN A 53 6.72 23.56 22.92
N THR A 54 5.64 24.31 22.82
CA THR A 54 5.10 25.14 23.90
C THR A 54 4.85 24.26 25.14
N ASP A 55 5.11 24.78 26.34
CA ASP A 55 5.09 24.06 27.64
C ASP A 55 3.77 23.37 28.05
N LYS A 56 2.75 23.41 27.18
CA LYS A 56 1.54 22.61 27.30
C LYS A 56 1.43 21.73 26.05
N PRO A 57 1.35 20.39 26.18
CA PRO A 57 1.06 19.54 25.05
C PRO A 57 -0.39 19.80 24.61
N THR A 58 -0.58 20.75 23.71
CA THR A 58 -1.84 20.90 22.99
C THR A 58 -2.05 19.59 22.24
N TYR A 59 -3.21 18.96 22.45
CA TYR A 59 -3.54 17.68 21.81
C TYR A 59 -3.40 17.82 20.29
N GLN A 60 -2.37 17.19 19.73
CA GLN A 60 -2.05 17.27 18.32
C GLN A 60 -2.48 15.98 17.62
N VAL A 61 -3.50 16.14 16.78
CA VAL A 61 -4.18 15.07 16.05
C VAL A 61 -3.36 14.56 14.86
N ILE A 62 -2.44 15.37 14.34
CA ILE A 62 -1.59 15.04 13.19
C ILE A 62 -0.18 14.76 13.67
N GLN A 63 0.31 13.54 13.48
CA GLN A 63 1.63 13.10 13.89
C GLN A 63 2.46 12.67 12.67
N PRO A 64 3.80 12.73 12.73
CA PRO A 64 4.63 12.13 11.69
C PRO A 64 4.42 10.61 11.65
N ILE A 65 4.49 10.01 10.46
CA ILE A 65 4.27 8.57 10.28
C ILE A 65 5.23 7.75 11.14
N ASN A 66 4.68 6.87 12.00
CA ASN A 66 5.45 6.05 12.92
C ASN A 66 6.44 6.82 13.82
N GLY A 67 6.20 8.12 14.06
CA GLY A 67 7.09 8.98 14.83
C GLY A 67 8.34 9.48 14.10
N ASP A 68 8.51 9.16 12.81
CA ASP A 68 9.65 9.60 12.00
C ASP A 68 9.25 10.75 11.04
N PRO A 69 9.72 11.98 11.29
CA PRO A 69 9.36 13.15 10.47
C PRO A 69 10.10 13.22 9.12
N PHE A 70 11.01 12.30 8.81
CA PHE A 70 11.77 12.30 7.56
C PHE A 70 11.14 11.46 6.45
N ILE A 71 10.05 10.75 6.75
CA ILE A 71 9.26 9.99 5.78
C ILE A 71 8.09 10.86 5.31
N GLY A 72 7.89 10.93 3.99
CA GLY A 72 6.89 11.80 3.35
C GLY A 72 5.43 11.37 3.53
N SER A 73 4.96 11.17 4.77
CA SER A 73 3.56 10.91 5.10
C SER A 73 3.24 11.33 6.55
N LEU A 74 1.95 11.59 6.84
CA LEU A 74 1.45 12.02 8.14
C LEU A 74 0.36 11.07 8.65
N GLU A 75 0.38 10.79 9.95
CA GLU A 75 -0.71 10.14 10.67
C GLU A 75 -1.80 11.17 10.93
N THR A 76 -2.96 10.92 10.34
CA THR A 76 -4.16 11.73 10.47
C THR A 76 -5.31 10.80 10.86
N PRO A 77 -6.45 11.32 11.36
CA PRO A 77 -7.63 10.50 11.62
C PRO A 77 -8.15 9.76 10.39
N VAL A 78 -7.79 10.18 9.19
CA VAL A 78 -8.14 9.51 7.93
C VAL A 78 -7.17 8.36 7.62
N THR A 79 -5.88 8.53 7.92
CA THR A 79 -4.84 7.53 7.59
C THR A 79 -4.64 6.50 8.71
N SER A 80 -4.71 6.91 9.98
CA SER A 80 -4.34 6.12 11.16
C SER A 80 -5.47 6.02 12.21
N SER A 81 -6.73 5.91 11.76
CA SER A 81 -7.85 5.62 12.66
C SER A 81 -8.00 4.10 12.90
N PRO A 82 -8.34 3.65 14.12
CA PRO A 82 -8.58 2.23 14.41
C PRO A 82 -9.62 1.59 13.50
N LEU A 83 -10.68 2.32 13.15
CA LEU A 83 -11.76 1.82 12.29
C LEU A 83 -11.27 1.64 10.85
N ILE A 84 -10.53 2.61 10.32
CA ILE A 84 -10.04 2.60 8.94
C ILE A 84 -8.94 1.55 8.79
N ALA A 85 -8.01 1.49 9.75
CA ALA A 85 -6.97 0.47 9.79
C ALA A 85 -7.58 -0.94 9.85
N TRP A 86 -8.62 -1.15 10.66
CA TRP A 86 -9.34 -2.42 10.70
C TRP A 86 -10.04 -2.74 9.39
N TYR A 87 -10.75 -1.77 8.80
CA TYR A 87 -11.44 -1.95 7.52
C TYR A 87 -10.46 -2.31 6.39
N LEU A 88 -9.41 -1.49 6.20
CA LEU A 88 -8.38 -1.71 5.18
C LEU A 88 -7.64 -3.03 5.37
N SER A 89 -7.34 -3.43 6.61
CA SER A 89 -6.65 -4.70 6.87
C SER A 89 -7.47 -5.94 6.51
N ASN A 90 -8.81 -5.81 6.53
CA ASN A 90 -9.71 -6.91 6.20
C ASN A 90 -10.04 -7.01 4.70
N LEU A 91 -9.81 -5.95 3.93
CA LEU A 91 -10.00 -5.95 2.48
C LEU A 91 -9.08 -6.97 1.79
N PRO A 92 -9.55 -7.62 0.71
CA PRO A 92 -8.77 -8.60 -0.05
C PRO A 92 -7.43 -8.04 -0.54
N ALA A 93 -7.37 -6.74 -0.86
CA ALA A 93 -6.14 -6.09 -1.33
C ALA A 93 -4.99 -6.18 -0.30
N TYR A 94 -5.27 -6.01 1.00
CA TYR A 94 -4.24 -5.97 2.05
C TYR A 94 -4.13 -7.29 2.84
N ARG A 95 -4.89 -8.33 2.46
CA ARG A 95 -4.89 -9.63 3.13
C ARG A 95 -3.71 -10.51 2.74
N THR A 96 -2.49 -10.03 3.00
CA THR A 96 -1.18 -10.63 2.66
C THR A 96 -0.99 -12.12 2.98
N ALA A 97 -1.74 -12.70 3.93
CA ALA A 97 -1.61 -14.10 4.34
C ALA A 97 -2.48 -15.08 3.52
N VAL A 98 -3.39 -14.58 2.68
CA VAL A 98 -4.28 -15.41 1.85
C VAL A 98 -3.77 -15.50 0.43
N SER A 99 -4.04 -16.61 -0.25
CA SER A 99 -3.61 -16.80 -1.63
C SER A 99 -4.17 -15.69 -2.55
N PRO A 100 -3.35 -15.19 -3.50
CA PRO A 100 -3.76 -14.15 -4.44
C PRO A 100 -5.02 -14.49 -5.26
N LEU A 101 -5.27 -15.78 -5.51
CA LEU A 101 -6.43 -16.25 -6.26
C LEU A 101 -7.75 -15.87 -5.57
N LEU A 102 -7.90 -16.16 -4.27
CA LEU A 102 -9.12 -15.86 -3.54
C LEU A 102 -9.36 -14.35 -3.45
N ARG A 103 -8.29 -13.58 -3.28
CA ARG A 103 -8.36 -12.11 -3.31
C ARG A 103 -8.85 -11.62 -4.67
N GLY A 104 -8.33 -12.19 -5.75
CA GLY A 104 -8.75 -11.90 -7.12
C GLY A 104 -10.24 -12.19 -7.32
N ILE A 105 -10.74 -13.31 -6.82
CA ILE A 105 -12.18 -13.66 -6.90
C ILE A 105 -13.03 -12.64 -6.16
N GLU A 106 -12.69 -12.28 -4.92
CA GLU A 106 -13.47 -11.32 -4.13
C GLU A 106 -13.50 -9.93 -4.80
N VAL A 107 -12.34 -9.46 -5.28
CA VAL A 107 -12.23 -8.19 -6.01
C VAL A 107 -13.00 -8.24 -7.32
N GLY A 108 -12.84 -9.32 -8.09
CA GLY A 108 -13.52 -9.52 -9.37
C GLY A 108 -15.03 -9.54 -9.20
N LEU A 109 -15.54 -10.29 -8.23
CA LEU A 109 -16.97 -10.41 -7.96
C LEU A 109 -17.57 -9.05 -7.57
N ALA A 110 -16.93 -8.31 -6.68
CA ALA A 110 -17.38 -6.99 -6.27
C ALA A 110 -17.43 -5.99 -7.45
N HIS A 111 -16.37 -5.96 -8.27
CA HIS A 111 -16.32 -5.04 -9.42
C HIS A 111 -17.25 -5.47 -10.56
N GLY A 112 -17.35 -6.78 -10.84
CA GLY A 112 -18.27 -7.31 -11.83
C GLY A 112 -19.73 -7.00 -11.49
N TYR A 113 -20.11 -7.16 -10.22
CA TYR A 113 -21.44 -6.80 -9.74
C TYR A 113 -21.71 -5.29 -9.83
N LEU A 114 -20.73 -4.46 -9.43
CA LEU A 114 -20.85 -2.99 -9.46
C LEU A 114 -21.07 -2.46 -10.89
N LEU A 115 -20.33 -2.98 -11.87
CA LEU A 115 -20.31 -2.45 -13.23
C LEU A 115 -21.62 -2.65 -13.98
N VAL A 116 -22.40 -3.70 -13.66
CA VAL A 116 -23.66 -3.97 -14.36
C VAL A 116 -24.68 -2.84 -14.18
N GLY A 117 -24.76 -2.24 -12.99
CA GLY A 117 -25.74 -1.18 -12.69
C GLY A 117 -25.66 0.02 -13.66
N PRO A 118 -24.51 0.70 -13.79
CA PRO A 118 -24.34 1.80 -14.73
C PRO A 118 -24.59 1.38 -16.18
N PHE A 119 -24.09 0.24 -16.65
CA PHE A 119 -24.27 -0.18 -18.04
C PHE A 119 -25.72 -0.50 -18.41
N VAL A 120 -26.52 -1.01 -17.48
CA VAL A 120 -27.94 -1.29 -17.72
C VAL A 120 -28.77 0.00 -17.70
N ILE A 121 -28.59 0.87 -16.71
CA ILE A 121 -29.42 2.08 -16.54
C ILE A 121 -28.99 3.22 -17.46
N THR A 122 -27.69 3.43 -17.60
CA THR A 122 -27.12 4.54 -18.38
C THR A 122 -26.61 4.13 -19.75
N GLY A 123 -26.85 2.87 -20.13
CA GLY A 123 -26.49 2.33 -21.44
C GLY A 123 -27.28 2.97 -22.60
N PRO A 124 -26.74 2.87 -23.83
CA PRO A 124 -27.40 3.41 -25.03
C PRO A 124 -28.73 2.70 -25.34
N LEU A 125 -28.87 1.44 -24.91
CA LEU A 125 -30.05 0.60 -25.13
C LEU A 125 -31.01 0.56 -23.93
N ARG A 126 -30.87 1.48 -22.96
CA ARG A 126 -31.65 1.49 -21.71
C ARG A 126 -33.18 1.53 -21.89
N ASN A 127 -33.66 2.14 -22.97
CA ASN A 127 -35.10 2.30 -23.25
C ASN A 127 -35.70 1.11 -24.02
N THR A 128 -34.94 0.04 -24.19
CA THR A 128 -35.36 -1.14 -24.98
C THR A 128 -35.51 -2.34 -24.06
N GLU A 129 -36.35 -3.30 -24.46
CA GLU A 129 -36.54 -4.56 -23.73
C GLU A 129 -35.25 -5.40 -23.62
N VAL A 130 -34.24 -5.09 -24.44
CA VAL A 130 -32.91 -5.73 -24.45
C VAL A 130 -31.86 -4.99 -23.61
N ALA A 131 -32.24 -4.00 -22.80
CA ALA A 131 -31.32 -3.25 -21.92
C ALA A 131 -30.49 -4.16 -20.99
N GLY A 132 -31.08 -5.24 -20.49
CA GLY A 132 -30.43 -6.19 -19.57
C GLY A 132 -29.31 -7.01 -20.18
N PRO A 133 -29.61 -7.79 -21.24
CA PRO A 133 -28.60 -8.53 -21.98
C PRO A 133 -27.50 -7.60 -22.54
N ALA A 134 -27.87 -6.42 -23.05
CA ALA A 134 -26.89 -5.47 -23.57
C ALA A 134 -25.96 -4.90 -22.48
N GLY A 135 -26.51 -4.49 -21.35
CA GLY A 135 -25.73 -3.93 -20.24
C GLY A 135 -24.82 -4.95 -19.57
N SER A 136 -25.29 -6.19 -19.40
CA SER A 136 -24.47 -7.29 -18.87
C SER A 136 -23.36 -7.71 -19.83
N LEU A 137 -23.62 -7.76 -21.14
CA LEU A 137 -22.60 -8.04 -22.14
C LEU A 137 -21.51 -6.95 -22.17
N ALA A 138 -21.92 -5.68 -22.09
CA ALA A 138 -20.99 -4.55 -22.03
C ALA A 138 -20.13 -4.60 -20.75
N ALA A 139 -20.73 -4.90 -19.59
CA ALA A 139 -20.00 -5.07 -18.34
C ALA A 139 -19.00 -6.25 -18.40
N ALA A 140 -19.41 -7.38 -18.97
CA ALA A 140 -18.52 -8.53 -19.18
C ALA A 140 -17.34 -8.17 -20.09
N GLY A 141 -17.59 -7.44 -21.18
CA GLY A 141 -16.53 -6.93 -22.06
C GLY A 141 -15.54 -6.03 -21.32
N LEU A 142 -16.02 -5.14 -20.44
CA LEU A 142 -15.15 -4.28 -19.64
C LEU A 142 -14.30 -5.08 -18.63
N VAL A 143 -14.88 -6.12 -18.01
CA VAL A 143 -14.12 -7.06 -17.15
C VAL A 143 -13.01 -7.77 -17.92
N VAL A 144 -13.28 -8.20 -19.17
CA VAL A 144 -12.26 -8.83 -20.04
C VAL A 144 -11.12 -7.85 -20.32
N ILE A 145 -11.44 -6.60 -20.69
CA ILE A 145 -10.44 -5.55 -20.96
C ILE A 145 -9.59 -5.30 -19.72
N LEU A 146 -10.21 -5.14 -18.54
CA LEU A 146 -9.49 -4.97 -17.28
C LEU A 146 -8.58 -6.17 -16.98
N SER A 147 -9.05 -7.40 -17.21
CA SER A 147 -8.26 -8.61 -16.99
C SER A 147 -7.01 -8.66 -17.88
N ILE A 148 -7.12 -8.17 -19.13
CA ILE A 148 -5.98 -8.02 -20.04
C ILE A 148 -5.02 -6.93 -19.52
N CYS A 149 -5.53 -5.77 -19.10
CA CYS A 149 -4.71 -4.71 -18.51
C CYS A 149 -3.92 -5.20 -17.29
N LEU A 150 -4.58 -5.95 -16.40
CA LEU A 150 -3.92 -6.57 -15.24
C LEU A 150 -2.86 -7.59 -15.67
N SER A 151 -3.12 -8.38 -16.72
CA SER A 151 -2.14 -9.34 -17.24
C SER A 151 -0.92 -8.64 -17.85
N MET A 152 -1.13 -7.58 -18.62
CA MET A 152 -0.05 -6.72 -19.14
C MET A 152 0.77 -6.10 -18.02
N TYR A 153 0.12 -5.61 -16.96
CA TYR A 153 0.82 -5.10 -15.78
C TYR A 153 1.67 -6.18 -15.11
N GLY A 154 1.17 -7.42 -15.02
CA GLY A 154 1.92 -8.54 -14.45
C GLY A 154 3.20 -8.83 -15.22
N VAL A 155 3.10 -8.90 -16.55
CA VAL A 155 4.25 -9.16 -17.44
C VAL A 155 5.26 -8.01 -17.43
N ALA A 156 4.80 -6.75 -17.36
CA ALA A 156 5.68 -5.59 -17.34
C ALA A 156 6.36 -5.37 -15.98
N SER A 157 5.70 -5.75 -14.88
CA SER A 157 6.13 -5.39 -13.52
C SER A 157 6.90 -6.51 -12.81
N PHE A 158 6.63 -7.78 -13.13
CA PHE A 158 7.22 -8.92 -12.44
C PHE A 158 7.98 -9.82 -13.40
N LYS A 159 9.26 -10.08 -13.08
CA LYS A 159 10.07 -11.07 -13.79
C LYS A 159 9.95 -12.44 -13.11
N GLU A 160 10.02 -13.50 -13.89
CA GLU A 160 10.03 -14.87 -13.38
C GLU A 160 11.27 -15.10 -12.50
N GLY A 161 11.04 -15.48 -11.24
CA GLY A 161 12.11 -15.80 -10.28
C GLY A 161 12.54 -14.67 -9.35
N GLU A 162 11.98 -13.44 -9.46
CA GLU A 162 12.26 -12.40 -8.46
C GLU A 162 11.48 -12.62 -7.15
N PRO A 163 12.12 -12.39 -5.99
CA PRO A 163 11.44 -12.41 -4.71
C PRO A 163 10.43 -11.28 -4.63
N SER A 164 9.35 -11.48 -3.84
CA SER A 164 8.27 -10.50 -3.70
C SER A 164 8.79 -9.11 -3.31
N THR A 165 8.40 -8.10 -4.10
CA THR A 165 8.73 -6.68 -3.89
C THR A 165 8.01 -6.07 -2.67
N ALA A 166 7.14 -6.85 -2.02
CA ALA A 166 6.28 -6.33 -0.97
C ALA A 166 7.07 -6.06 0.32
N PRO A 167 6.72 -5.02 1.08
CA PRO A 167 7.39 -4.70 2.32
C PRO A 167 7.26 -5.87 3.32
N ALA A 168 8.41 -6.49 3.62
CA ALA A 168 8.53 -7.59 4.57
C ALA A 168 8.56 -7.13 6.03
N LEU A 169 8.16 -5.89 6.33
CA LEU A 169 8.15 -5.31 7.67
C LEU A 169 6.75 -4.75 7.97
N THR A 170 6.23 -5.06 9.16
CA THR A 170 5.04 -4.39 9.69
C THR A 170 5.41 -3.00 10.21
N LEU A 171 4.39 -2.14 10.41
CA LEU A 171 4.57 -0.82 11.02
C LEU A 171 5.27 -0.88 12.40
N THR A 172 5.09 -1.99 13.11
CA THR A 172 5.74 -2.30 14.40
C THR A 172 7.15 -2.89 14.28
N GLY A 173 7.73 -2.95 13.07
CA GLY A 173 9.06 -3.50 12.82
C GLY A 173 9.16 -5.03 12.82
N ARG A 174 8.03 -5.77 12.88
CA ARG A 174 8.03 -7.24 12.82
C ARG A 174 8.30 -7.69 11.38
N LYS A 175 9.21 -8.65 11.22
CA LYS A 175 9.41 -9.34 9.93
C LYS A 175 8.12 -10.09 9.57
N LYS A 176 7.58 -9.78 8.40
CA LYS A 176 6.35 -10.33 7.83
C LYS A 176 6.72 -11.05 6.53
N GLU A 177 6.05 -12.18 6.28
CA GLU A 177 6.10 -12.84 4.97
C GLU A 177 5.75 -11.80 3.88
N PRO A 178 6.64 -11.57 2.89
CA PRO A 178 6.37 -10.63 1.83
C PRO A 178 5.17 -11.13 1.01
N ASP A 179 4.28 -10.20 0.62
CA ASP A 179 3.04 -10.57 -0.05
C ASP A 179 3.31 -11.34 -1.35
N GLN A 180 2.83 -12.59 -1.41
CA GLN A 180 2.95 -13.43 -2.59
C GLN A 180 2.28 -12.81 -3.83
N LEU A 181 1.38 -11.83 -3.64
CA LEU A 181 0.76 -11.07 -4.73
C LEU A 181 1.78 -10.36 -5.63
N GLN A 182 2.89 -9.87 -5.07
CA GLN A 182 3.94 -9.15 -5.82
C GLN A 182 4.99 -10.09 -6.41
N THR A 183 4.55 -11.24 -6.90
CA THR A 183 5.36 -12.20 -7.66
C THR A 183 4.67 -12.48 -9.00
N ALA A 184 5.41 -12.88 -10.03
CA ALA A 184 4.82 -13.17 -11.34
C ALA A 184 3.71 -14.26 -11.26
N ASP A 185 3.98 -15.34 -10.51
CA ASP A 185 3.01 -16.44 -10.31
C ASP A 185 1.81 -16.01 -9.45
N GLY A 186 2.04 -15.22 -8.40
CA GLY A 186 0.97 -14.69 -7.56
C GLY A 186 0.06 -13.71 -8.30
N TRP A 187 0.64 -12.84 -9.14
CA TRP A 187 -0.12 -11.90 -9.94
C TRP A 187 -0.95 -12.61 -11.02
N ALA A 188 -0.40 -13.63 -11.69
CA ALA A 188 -1.14 -14.45 -12.65
C ALA A 188 -2.33 -15.18 -11.99
N LYS A 189 -2.17 -15.70 -10.78
CA LYS A 189 -3.27 -16.29 -10.00
C LYS A 189 -4.33 -15.26 -9.62
N PHE A 190 -3.91 -14.03 -9.31
CA PHE A 190 -4.81 -12.91 -9.02
C PHE A 190 -5.61 -12.50 -10.26
N THR A 191 -4.98 -12.36 -11.43
CA THR A 191 -5.67 -11.99 -12.68
C THR A 191 -6.68 -13.06 -13.11
N GLY A 192 -6.32 -14.34 -12.98
CA GLY A 192 -7.24 -15.46 -13.21
C GLY A 192 -8.43 -15.44 -12.25
N GLY A 193 -8.18 -15.17 -10.97
CA GLY A 193 -9.24 -14.99 -9.97
C GLY A 193 -10.15 -13.80 -10.27
N PHE A 194 -9.58 -12.67 -10.69
CA PHE A 194 -10.33 -11.46 -11.07
C PHE A 194 -11.23 -11.70 -12.27
N PHE A 195 -10.74 -12.39 -13.30
CA PHE A 195 -11.53 -12.72 -14.48
C PHE A 195 -12.71 -13.62 -14.13
N PHE A 196 -12.45 -14.73 -13.43
CA PHE A 196 -13.50 -15.66 -12.99
C PHE A 196 -14.52 -14.97 -12.07
N GLY A 197 -14.05 -14.24 -11.07
CA GLY A 197 -14.88 -13.46 -10.16
C GLY A 197 -15.72 -12.42 -10.90
N GLY A 198 -15.12 -11.68 -11.83
CA GLY A 198 -15.78 -10.63 -12.60
C GLY A 198 -16.92 -11.13 -13.48
N ILE A 199 -16.69 -12.19 -14.26
CA ILE A 199 -17.75 -12.81 -15.08
C ILE A 199 -18.85 -13.39 -14.18
N SER A 200 -18.49 -14.05 -13.07
CA SER A 200 -19.47 -14.57 -12.11
C SER A 200 -20.31 -13.47 -11.45
N GLY A 201 -19.70 -12.31 -11.13
CA GLY A 201 -20.39 -11.16 -10.55
C GLY A 201 -21.36 -10.49 -11.52
N VAL A 202 -21.00 -10.40 -12.80
CA VAL A 202 -21.88 -9.91 -13.87
C VAL A 202 -23.08 -10.84 -14.06
N LEU A 203 -22.85 -12.15 -14.10
CA LEU A 203 -23.93 -13.14 -14.20
C LEU A 203 -24.86 -13.09 -12.99
N TRP A 204 -24.31 -12.92 -11.79
CA TRP A 204 -25.10 -12.80 -10.56
C TRP A 204 -25.96 -11.53 -10.56
N ALA A 205 -25.41 -10.39 -10.97
CA ALA A 205 -26.17 -9.15 -11.11
C ALA A 205 -27.30 -9.30 -12.14
N TYR A 206 -27.03 -9.94 -13.28
CA TYR A 206 -28.06 -10.22 -14.29
C TYR A 206 -29.17 -11.12 -13.72
N PHE A 207 -28.80 -12.18 -12.99
CA PHE A 207 -29.76 -13.09 -12.36
C PHE A 207 -30.66 -12.38 -11.35
N LEU A 208 -30.10 -11.52 -10.49
CA LEU A 208 -30.87 -10.76 -9.51
C LEU A 208 -31.83 -9.75 -10.13
N LEU A 209 -31.43 -9.11 -11.23
CA LEU A 209 -32.26 -8.11 -11.91
C LEU A 209 -33.38 -8.72 -12.76
N TYR A 210 -33.14 -9.86 -13.43
CA TYR A 210 -34.06 -10.40 -14.43
C TYR A 210 -34.77 -11.70 -14.05
N VAL A 211 -34.24 -12.47 -13.08
CA VAL A 211 -34.86 -13.75 -12.66
C VAL A 211 -35.60 -13.59 -11.34
N LEU A 212 -35.00 -12.91 -10.36
CA LEU A 212 -35.62 -12.70 -9.05
C LEU A 212 -36.61 -11.53 -9.02
N ASP A 213 -36.63 -10.68 -10.06
CA ASP A 213 -37.50 -9.51 -10.27
C ASP A 213 -37.82 -8.73 -8.98
N LEU A 214 -36.77 -8.53 -8.16
CA LEU A 214 -36.86 -7.84 -6.89
C LEU A 214 -37.22 -6.36 -7.14
N PRO A 215 -37.91 -5.68 -6.20
CA PRO A 215 -38.32 -4.29 -6.33
C PRO A 215 -37.11 -3.34 -6.23
N TYR A 216 -36.24 -3.38 -7.23
CA TYR A 216 -35.12 -2.48 -7.40
C TYR A 216 -35.53 -1.30 -8.27
N TYR A 217 -34.88 -0.16 -8.05
CA TYR A 217 -35.11 1.11 -8.76
C TYR A 217 -34.57 1.09 -10.21
N VAL A 218 -34.61 -0.08 -10.86
CA VAL A 218 -34.08 -0.34 -12.21
C VAL A 218 -35.23 -0.59 -13.20
N LYS A 219 -36.47 -0.64 -12.70
CA LYS A 219 -37.70 -0.79 -13.47
C LYS A 219 -38.23 0.57 -13.94
#